data_AF-A0A935SLY2-F1
#
_entry.id   AF-A0A935SLY2-F1
#
_cell.length_a   1.000
_cell.length_b   1.000
_cell.length_c   1.000
_cell.angle_alpha   90.00
_cell.angle_beta   90.00
_cell.angle_gamma   90.00
#
_symmetry.space_group_name_H-M   'P 1'
#
loop_
_entity.id
_entity.type
_entity.pdbx_description
1 polymer ?
#
loop_
_entity_poly.entity_id
_entity_poly.type
_entity_poly.pdbx_seq_one_letter_code
_entity_poly.pdbx_strand_id
1 'polypeptide(L)' 'MAKIKIVFPDKELIAVTIPVRISDIGEVSKVSFELLYELSVQRNNEIKILALSSTNMVCYNYQIKKVAPLPEVCKSILII' A
#
# COMPACT_ATOMS: atom_id res chain seq x y z
N MET A 1 14.98 -33.71 32.26
CA MET A 1 14.70 -33.08 30.95
C MET A 1 13.34 -32.40 31.03
N ALA A 2 13.28 -31.07 30.95
CA ALA A 2 12.02 -30.35 31.00
C ALA A 2 11.37 -30.32 29.61
N LYS A 3 10.06 -30.55 29.53
CA LYS A 3 9.25 -30.36 28.32
C LYS A 3 8.15 -29.35 28.62
N ILE A 4 8.03 -28.33 27.78
CA ILE A 4 6.93 -27.37 27.80
C ILE A 4 6.02 -27.64 26.61
N LYS A 5 4.71 -27.73 26.88
CA LYS A 5 3.66 -27.88 25.87
C LYS A 5 2.82 -26.61 25.93
N ILE A 6 2.89 -25.80 24.87
CA ILE A 6 2.11 -24.57 24.73
C ILE A 6 1.01 -24.85 23.73
N VAL A 7 -0.23 -24.60 24.12
CA VAL A 7 -1.39 -24.64 23.24
C VAL A 7 -1.81 -23.19 23.01
N PHE A 8 -1.72 -22.74 21.76
CA PHE A 8 -2.21 -21.44 21.37
C PHE A 8 -3.73 -21.51 21.17
N PRO A 9 -4.49 -20.48 21.56
CA PRO A 9 -5.92 -20.42 21.28
C PRO A 9 -6.17 -20.31 19.77
N ASP A 10 -7.29 -20.84 19.29
CA ASP A 10 -7.72 -20.76 17.88
C ASP A 10 -8.06 -19.33 17.40
N LYS A 11 -7.88 -18.32 18.26
CA LYS A 11 -8.24 -16.93 17.99
C LYS A 11 -6.98 -16.07 17.80
N GLU A 12 -7.10 -15.06 16.94
CA GLU A 12 -6.07 -14.06 16.70
C GLU A 12 -5.70 -13.35 18.01
N LEU A 13 -4.40 -13.35 18.34
CA LEU A 13 -3.89 -12.80 19.60
C LEU A 13 -3.87 -11.27 19.59
N ILE A 14 -3.49 -10.66 18.46
CA ILE A 14 -3.50 -9.21 18.23
C ILE A 14 -3.77 -8.96 16.75
N ALA A 15 -4.78 -8.15 16.47
CA ALA A 15 -5.02 -7.58 15.16
C ALA A 15 -4.96 -6.05 15.27
N VAL A 16 -4.24 -5.39 14.36
CA VAL A 16 -4.12 -3.93 14.32
C VAL A 16 -4.54 -3.45 12.95
N THR A 17 -5.50 -2.53 12.92
CA THR A 17 -5.90 -1.84 11.69
C THR A 17 -5.19 -0.49 11.65
N ILE A 18 -4.44 -0.23 10.58
CA ILE A 18 -3.77 1.04 10.35
C ILE A 18 -4.44 1.70 9.14
N PRO A 19 -5.06 2.88 9.32
CA PRO A 19 -5.51 3.70 8.22
C PRO A 19 -4.37 4.03 7.26
N VAL A 20 -4.59 3.79 5.98
CA VAL A 20 -3.68 4.19 4.90
C VAL A 20 -4.37 5.26 4.08
N ARG A 21 -3.70 6.41 3.89
CA ARG A 21 -4.16 7.47 3.00
C ARG A 21 -3.21 7.58 1.83
N ILE A 22 -3.73 7.47 0.61
CA ILE A 22 -2.98 7.86 -0.59
C ILE A 22 -2.92 9.39 -0.55
N SER A 23 -1.72 9.92 -0.37
CA SER A 23 -1.48 11.33 -0.13
C SER A 23 -1.21 12.07 -1.43
N ASP A 24 -0.47 11.46 -2.35
CA ASP A 24 -0.09 12.10 -3.60
C ASP A 24 0.37 11.08 -4.66
N ILE A 25 0.64 11.57 -5.87
CA ILE A 25 1.29 10.84 -6.95
C ILE A 25 2.73 11.36 -7.08
N GLY A 26 3.69 10.43 -7.14
CA GLY A 26 5.09 10.76 -7.35
C GLY A 26 5.43 10.87 -8.83
N GLU A 27 6.56 10.30 -9.24
CA GLU A 27 6.98 10.33 -10.64
C GLU A 27 5.99 9.59 -11.55
N VAL A 28 5.61 10.22 -12.67
CA VAL A 28 4.81 9.57 -13.71
C VAL A 28 5.57 9.52 -15.03
N SER A 29 5.60 8.34 -15.64
CA SER A 29 6.15 8.10 -16.96
C SER A 29 5.07 7.62 -17.92
N LYS A 30 5.45 7.38 -19.18
CA LYS A 30 4.55 6.83 -20.19
C LYS A 30 3.96 5.46 -19.81
N VAL A 31 4.66 4.68 -18.97
CA VAL A 31 4.32 3.28 -18.67
C VAL A 31 4.25 2.95 -17.17
N SER A 32 4.56 3.91 -16.31
CA SER A 32 4.64 3.71 -14.86
C SER A 32 4.21 4.95 -14.10
N PHE A 33 3.85 4.78 -12.83
CA PHE A 33 3.54 5.87 -11.91
C PHE A 33 3.89 5.46 -10.48
N GLU A 34 4.17 6.43 -9.62
CA GLU A 34 4.42 6.22 -8.21
C GLU A 34 3.22 6.65 -7.36
N LEU A 35 2.78 5.78 -6.45
CA LEU A 35 1.78 6.13 -5.43
C LEU A 35 2.49 6.48 -4.12
N LEU A 36 2.21 7.65 -3.57
CA LEU A 36 2.73 8.09 -2.27
C LEU A 36 1.62 7.97 -1.23
N TYR A 37 1.88 7.27 -0.12
CA TYR A 37 0.90 7.07 0.93
C TYR A 37 1.46 7.25 2.33
N GLU A 38 0.60 7.75 3.21
CA GLU A 38 0.84 7.99 4.62
C GLU A 38 0.07 6.96 5.44
N LEU A 39 0.78 6.30 6.35
CA LEU A 39 0.18 5.45 7.36
C LEU A 39 0.13 6.25 8.66
N SER A 40 -1.07 6.46 9.20
CA SER A 40 -1.25 7.20 10.43
C SER A 40 -2.27 6.53 11.34
N VAL A 41 -2.13 6.76 12.65
CA VAL A 41 -3.07 6.31 13.66
C VAL A 41 -3.52 7.50 14.49
N GLN A 42 -4.81 7.53 14.82
CA GLN A 42 -5.33 8.50 15.77
C GLN A 42 -5.17 7.92 17.19
N ARG A 43 -4.39 8.60 18.03
CA ARG A 43 -4.24 8.28 19.46
C ARG A 43 -4.45 9.55 20.25
N ASN A 44 -5.32 9.51 21.26
CA ASN A 44 -5.59 10.65 22.14
C ASN A 44 -5.98 11.94 21.37
N ASN A 45 -6.80 11.81 20.32
CA ASN A 45 -7.16 12.90 19.40
C ASN A 45 -6.02 13.53 18.60
N GLU A 46 -4.82 12.97 18.63
CA GLU A 46 -3.70 13.37 17.79
C GLU A 46 -3.48 12.36 16.66
N ILE A 47 -3.23 12.86 15.46
CA ILE A 47 -2.81 12.04 14.34
C ILE A 47 -1.30 11.84 14.46
N LYS A 48 -0.88 10.58 14.60
CA LYS A 48 0.54 10.21 14.59
C LYS A 48 0.86 9.48 13.30
N ILE A 49 1.76 10.07 12.51
CA ILE A 49 2.33 9.41 11.34
C ILE A 49 3.21 8.26 11.82
N LEU A 50 2.97 7.08 11.28
CA LEU A 50 3.75 5.87 11.54
C LEU A 50 4.79 5.64 10.44
N ALA A 51 4.40 5.85 9.18
CA ALA A 51 5.28 5.67 8.04
C ALA A 51 4.82 6.53 6.86
N LEU A 52 5.80 6.97 6.08
CA LEU A 52 5.62 7.48 4.72
C LEU A 52 6.17 6.42 3.79
N SER A 53 5.43 6.08 2.74
CA SER A 53 5.83 5.02 1.83
C SER A 53 5.44 5.37 0.40
N SER A 54 6.15 4.75 -0.54
CA SER A 54 5.86 4.86 -1.96
C SER A 54 5.83 3.49 -2.62
N THR A 55 5.08 3.39 -3.71
CA THR A 55 5.06 2.18 -4.54
C THR A 55 5.05 2.54 -6.01
N ASN A 56 6.09 2.09 -6.70
CA ASN A 56 6.23 2.23 -8.14
C ASN A 56 5.41 1.14 -8.85
N MET A 57 4.47 1.57 -9.67
CA MET A 57 3.58 0.72 -10.45
C MET A 57 3.96 0.79 -11.93
N VAL A 58 3.94 -0.37 -12.62
CA VAL A 58 4.16 -0.47 -14.07
C VAL A 58 2.91 -1.03 -14.73
N CYS A 59 2.45 -0.38 -15.80
CA CYS A 59 1.34 -0.88 -16.61
C CYS A 59 1.80 -2.04 -17.48
N TYR A 60 1.17 -3.20 -17.30
CA TYR A 60 1.50 -4.42 -18.01
C TYR A 60 0.25 -4.99 -18.69
N ASN A 61 0.36 -5.26 -19.99
CA ASN A 61 -0.67 -5.99 -20.72
C ASN A 61 -0.39 -7.49 -20.59
N TYR A 62 -1.21 -8.16 -19.79
CA TYR A 62 -1.10 -9.59 -19.51
C TYR A 62 -1.49 -10.50 -20.67
N GLN A 63 -2.27 -10.02 -21.65
CA GLN A 63 -2.63 -10.81 -22.83
C GLN A 63 -1.42 -10.99 -23.75
N ILE A 64 -0.69 -9.90 -24.01
CA ILE A 64 0.51 -9.92 -24.88
C ILE A 64 1.82 -10.09 -24.09
N LYS A 65 1.74 -10.14 -22.75
CA LYS A 65 2.86 -10.27 -21.82
C LYS A 65 3.95 -9.21 -22.03
N LYS A 66 3.55 -7.94 -22.13
CA LYS A 66 4.48 -6.80 -22.31
C LYS A 66 4.07 -5.59 -21.48
N VAL A 67 5.05 -4.74 -21.18
CA VAL A 67 4.81 -3.40 -20.66
C VAL A 67 3.96 -2.61 -21.64
N ALA A 68 2.97 -1.90 -21.11
CA ALA A 68 1.97 -1.16 -21.86
C ALA A 68 1.96 0.32 -21.42
N PRO A 69 1.53 1.23 -22.29
CA PRO A 69 1.32 2.62 -21.89
C PRO A 69 0.26 2.72 -20.80
N LEU A 70 0.34 3.81 -20.04
CA LEU A 70 -0.65 4.18 -19.03
C LEU A 70 -2.05 4.26 -19.67
N PRO A 71 -3.06 3.53 -19.15
CA PRO A 71 -4.43 3.60 -19.67
C PRO A 71 -5.02 5.01 -19.55
N GLU A 72 -5.90 5.40 -20.48
CA GLU A 72 -6.54 6.74 -20.47
C GLU A 72 -7.30 7.03 -19.17
N VAL A 73 -7.98 6.01 -18.62
CA VAL A 73 -8.66 6.14 -17.31
C VAL A 73 -7.67 6.52 -16.22
N CYS A 74 -6.48 5.90 -16.20
CA CYS A 74 -5.45 6.23 -15.22
C CYS A 74 -4.94 7.66 -15.39
N LYS A 75 -4.70 8.14 -16.62
CA LYS A 75 -4.28 9.53 -16.87
C LYS A 75 -5.28 10.54 -16.30
N SER A 76 -6.58 10.30 -16.50
CA SER A 76 -7.63 11.19 -16.01
C SER A 76 -7.69 11.28 -14.47
N ILE A 77 -7.34 10.19 -13.78
CA ILE A 77 -7.32 10.14 -12.30
C ILE A 77 -6.01 10.72 -11.75
N LEU A 78 -4.90 10.51 -12.47
CA LEU A 78 -3.56 10.95 -12.07
C LEU A 78 -3.28 12.43 -12.43
N ILE A 79 -4.27 13.16 -12.95
CA ILE A 79 -4.21 14.58 -13.35
C ILE A 79 -3.04 14.86 -14.33
N ILE A 80 -2.98 14.07 -15.42
CA ILE A 80 -1.97 14.17 -16.49
C ILE A 80 -2.64 14.23 -17.86
#